data_AF-A0A9Y1BTC8-F1
#
_entry.id   AF-A0A9Y1BTC8-F1
#
_cell.length_a   1.000
_cell.length_b   1.000
_cell.length_c   1.000
_cell.angle_alpha   90.00
_cell.angle_beta   90.00
_cell.angle_gamma   90.00
#
_symmetry.space_group_name_H-M   'P 1'
#
loop_
_entity.id
_entity.type
_entity.pdbx_description
1 polymer ?
#
loop_
_entity_poly.entity_id
_entity_poly.type
_entity_poly.pdbx_seq_one_letter_code
_entity_poly.pdbx_strand_id
1 'polypeptide(L)'
;MIHNIWIAKDTGECLYHRRYNDDINVDENLITSFLSAIEIFAQNVDSGCEQLETKRYKFVYAQTDNTVTVACIDKQDDDAYIKKEVEAIQNEFKSRFSKMLENWNGRVELFSTMDEFVDKRLSSFNSILGSFKNKKLELNEMIIKQKPKLKLSPQQEKVISLIRYKGTATLQDICKWMKLTEPDAEIAAKSLLHNNIIREVTSA
;
A
#
# COMPACT_ATOMS: atom_id res chain seq x y z
N MET A 1 -3.96 1.83 -1.68
CA MET A 1 -3.25 2.29 -0.48
C MET A 1 -2.86 1.10 0.35
N ILE A 2 -1.83 1.24 1.21
CA ILE A 2 -1.57 0.27 2.27
C ILE A 2 -2.53 0.59 3.41
N HIS A 3 -3.18 -0.45 3.92
CA HIS A 3 -4.07 -0.36 5.08
C HIS A 3 -3.36 -0.78 6.35
N ASN A 4 -2.65 -1.91 6.30
CA ASN A 4 -1.94 -2.49 7.44
C ASN A 4 -0.70 -3.26 6.99
N ILE A 5 0.30 -3.33 7.86
CA ILE A 5 1.42 -4.25 7.80
C ILE A 5 1.44 -5.04 9.11
N TRP A 6 1.54 -6.36 9.01
CA TRP A 6 1.77 -7.25 10.14
C TRP A 6 3.08 -8.00 9.96
N ILE A 7 3.76 -8.27 11.07
CA ILE A 7 4.80 -9.29 11.15
C ILE A 7 4.35 -10.27 12.21
N ALA A 8 4.11 -11.51 11.81
CA ALA A 8 3.71 -12.58 12.69
C ALA A 8 4.85 -13.59 12.85
N LYS A 9 4.88 -14.25 14.00
CA LYS A 9 5.66 -15.46 14.18
C LYS A 9 5.00 -16.59 13.37
N ASP A 10 5.77 -17.57 12.92
CA ASP A 10 5.28 -18.79 12.26
C ASP A 10 4.14 -19.49 13.04
N THR A 11 4.17 -19.39 14.38
CA THR A 11 3.13 -19.92 15.28
C THR A 11 1.88 -19.03 15.41
N GLY A 12 1.83 -17.88 14.74
CA GLY A 12 0.65 -17.03 14.61
C GLY A 12 0.59 -15.82 15.53
N GLU A 13 1.51 -15.67 16.48
CA GLU A 13 1.57 -14.51 17.36
C GLU A 13 1.93 -13.24 16.59
N CYS A 14 1.21 -12.15 16.85
CA CYS A 14 1.53 -10.85 16.31
C CYS A 14 2.80 -10.31 16.99
N LEU A 15 3.87 -10.11 16.22
CA LEU A 15 5.11 -9.49 16.70
C LEU A 15 5.10 -7.98 16.44
N TYR A 16 4.55 -7.57 15.30
CA TYR A 16 4.50 -6.16 14.91
C TYR A 16 3.24 -5.89 14.11
N HIS A 17 2.64 -4.74 14.35
CA HIS A 17 1.52 -4.23 13.56
C HIS A 17 1.67 -2.72 13.34
N ARG A 18 1.54 -2.32 12.07
CA ARG A 18 1.46 -0.92 11.67
C ARG A 18 0.18 -0.68 10.89
N ARG A 19 -0.72 0.12 11.46
CA ARG A 19 -1.97 0.54 10.83
C ARG A 19 -1.84 1.91 10.18
N TYR A 20 -2.30 2.03 8.95
CA TYR A 20 -2.32 3.28 8.17
C TYR A 20 -3.74 3.82 7.92
N ASN A 21 -4.77 2.98 8.09
CA ASN A 21 -6.16 3.34 7.91
C ASN A 21 -7.06 2.52 8.86
N ASP A 22 -8.23 3.05 9.22
CA ASP A 22 -9.17 2.43 10.17
C ASP A 22 -10.19 1.48 9.49
N ASP A 23 -10.17 1.35 8.16
CA ASP A 23 -11.11 0.50 7.39
C ASP A 23 -11.02 -0.99 7.73
N ILE A 24 -9.83 -1.45 8.15
CA ILE A 24 -9.58 -2.84 8.55
C ILE A 24 -9.14 -2.82 10.02
N ASN A 25 -10.13 -2.95 10.91
CA ASN A 25 -9.93 -3.00 12.35
C ASN A 25 -10.31 -4.40 12.85
N VAL A 26 -9.37 -5.33 12.75
CA VAL A 26 -9.49 -6.71 13.21
C VAL A 26 -8.49 -6.92 14.34
N ASP A 27 -8.84 -7.77 15.31
CA ASP A 27 -7.90 -8.18 16.36
C ASP A 27 -6.60 -8.72 15.74
N GLU A 28 -5.47 -8.21 16.21
CA GLU A 28 -4.17 -8.45 15.62
C GLU A 28 -3.77 -9.92 15.72
N ASN A 29 -4.03 -10.57 16.85
CA ASN A 29 -3.69 -11.98 17.05
C ASN A 29 -4.60 -12.89 16.22
N LEU A 30 -5.87 -12.53 16.05
CA LEU A 30 -6.79 -13.26 15.18
C LEU A 30 -6.34 -13.20 13.72
N ILE A 31 -5.98 -12.01 13.21
CA ILE A 31 -5.57 -11.88 11.81
C ILE A 31 -4.20 -12.50 11.56
N THR A 32 -3.21 -12.32 12.46
CA THR A 32 -1.87 -12.89 12.28
C THR A 32 -1.87 -14.41 12.39
N SER A 33 -2.68 -15.00 13.28
CA SER A 33 -2.82 -16.45 13.36
C SER A 33 -3.41 -17.05 12.07
N PHE A 34 -4.42 -16.39 11.48
CA PHE A 34 -4.99 -16.81 10.21
C PHE A 34 -4.01 -16.68 9.04
N LEU A 35 -3.33 -15.53 8.91
CA LEU A 35 -2.36 -15.30 7.83
C LEU A 35 -1.17 -16.27 7.93
N SER A 36 -0.70 -16.57 9.14
CA SER A 36 0.37 -17.55 9.36
C SER A 36 -0.08 -18.96 9.03
N ALA A 37 -1.32 -19.34 9.36
CA ALA A 37 -1.88 -20.63 8.99
C ALA A 37 -2.01 -20.80 7.46
N ILE A 38 -2.37 -19.74 6.73
CA ILE A 38 -2.37 -19.74 5.26
C ILE A 38 -0.97 -19.97 4.72
N GLU A 39 0.03 -19.27 5.27
CA GLU A 39 1.42 -19.42 4.85
C GLU A 39 1.92 -20.85 5.09
N ILE A 40 1.72 -21.40 6.30
CA ILE A 40 2.07 -22.79 6.63
C ILE A 40 1.39 -23.75 5.66
N PHE A 41 0.09 -23.58 5.40
CA PHE A 41 -0.63 -24.40 4.45
C PHE A 41 0.01 -24.32 3.05
N ALA A 42 0.31 -23.11 2.57
CA ALA A 42 0.90 -22.89 1.26
C ALA A 42 2.30 -23.51 1.15
N GLN A 43 3.12 -23.47 2.21
CA GLN A 43 4.44 -24.14 2.26
C GLN A 43 4.35 -25.67 2.22
N ASN A 44 3.22 -26.25 2.65
CA ASN A 44 3.01 -27.69 2.54
C ASN A 44 2.54 -28.12 1.14
N VAL A 45 2.06 -27.17 0.33
CA VAL A 45 1.60 -27.40 -1.04
C VAL A 45 2.68 -27.04 -2.06
N ASP A 46 3.43 -25.96 -1.82
CA ASP A 46 4.47 -25.40 -2.68
C ASP A 46 5.50 -24.58 -1.84
N SER A 47 6.07 -23.49 -2.36
CA SER A 47 7.07 -22.66 -1.68
C SER A 47 6.52 -21.60 -0.71
N GLY A 48 5.21 -21.55 -0.47
CA GLY A 48 4.55 -20.55 0.38
C GLY A 48 3.54 -19.68 -0.36
N CYS A 49 2.91 -18.75 0.36
CA CYS A 49 1.93 -17.82 -0.19
C CYS A 49 2.66 -16.57 -0.68
N GLU A 50 2.50 -16.20 -1.95
CA GLU A 50 2.96 -14.89 -2.41
C GLU A 50 1.91 -13.80 -2.21
N GLN A 51 0.64 -14.16 -2.45
CA GLN A 51 -0.48 -13.26 -2.41
C GLN A 51 -1.78 -13.98 -2.05
N LEU A 52 -2.60 -13.36 -1.20
CA LEU A 52 -3.99 -13.75 -0.94
C LEU A 52 -4.92 -12.60 -1.34
N GLU A 53 -5.99 -12.89 -2.10
CA GLU A 53 -6.95 -11.87 -2.51
C GLU A 53 -8.32 -12.03 -1.87
N THR A 54 -8.94 -10.89 -1.56
CA THR A 54 -10.37 -10.79 -1.23
C THR A 54 -11.08 -9.96 -2.29
N LYS A 55 -12.37 -9.63 -2.06
CA LYS A 55 -13.13 -8.77 -2.97
C LYS A 55 -12.52 -7.36 -3.09
N ARG A 56 -11.96 -6.82 -2.00
CA ARG A 56 -11.51 -5.42 -1.92
C ARG A 56 -10.00 -5.27 -1.73
N TYR A 57 -9.33 -6.29 -1.21
CA TYR A 57 -7.94 -6.19 -0.77
C TYR A 57 -7.08 -7.32 -1.31
N LYS A 58 -5.80 -7.02 -1.46
CA LYS A 58 -4.71 -7.98 -1.64
C LYS A 58 -3.88 -8.01 -0.36
N PHE A 59 -3.46 -9.21 0.04
CA PHE A 59 -2.51 -9.45 1.12
C PHE A 59 -1.23 -9.97 0.47
N VAL A 60 -0.16 -9.18 0.55
CA VAL A 60 1.13 -9.46 -0.06
C VAL A 60 2.08 -9.99 1.00
N TYR A 61 2.60 -11.18 0.79
CA TYR A 61 3.38 -11.93 1.78
C TYR A 61 4.88 -11.80 1.54
N ALA A 62 5.67 -11.90 2.60
CA ALA A 62 7.08 -12.27 2.54
C ALA A 62 7.39 -13.09 3.80
N GLN A 63 8.00 -14.27 3.63
CA GLN A 63 8.37 -15.12 4.76
C GLN A 63 9.87 -15.26 4.96
N THR A 64 10.23 -15.64 6.18
CA THR A 64 11.50 -16.29 6.51
C THR A 64 11.20 -17.54 7.33
N ASP A 65 12.24 -18.23 7.79
CA ASP A 65 12.13 -19.50 8.51
C ASP A 65 11.15 -19.45 9.71
N ASN A 66 11.06 -18.31 10.42
CA ASN A 66 10.35 -18.22 11.70
C ASN A 66 9.30 -17.10 11.75
N THR A 67 9.15 -16.31 10.69
CA THR A 67 8.23 -15.16 10.66
C THR A 67 7.67 -14.92 9.28
N VAL A 68 6.45 -14.37 9.24
CA VAL A 68 5.74 -13.96 8.03
C VAL A 68 5.36 -12.48 8.14
N THR A 69 5.76 -11.69 7.16
CA THR A 69 5.34 -10.30 6.99
C THR A 69 4.24 -10.24 5.94
N VAL A 70 3.15 -9.53 6.25
CA VAL A 70 2.02 -9.38 5.35
C VAL A 70 1.59 -7.91 5.27
N ALA A 71 1.52 -7.36 4.05
CA ALA A 71 0.90 -6.08 3.79
C ALA A 71 -0.51 -6.25 3.23
N CYS A 72 -1.48 -5.51 3.76
CA CYS A 72 -2.81 -5.38 3.16
C CYS A 72 -2.90 -4.12 2.32
N ILE A 73 -3.24 -4.26 1.04
CA ILE A 73 -3.38 -3.16 0.09
C ILE A 73 -4.73 -3.22 -0.65
N ASP A 74 -5.12 -2.14 -1.33
CA ASP A 74 -6.30 -2.18 -2.20
C ASP A 74 -6.08 -3.15 -3.35
N LYS A 75 -7.13 -3.88 -3.73
CA LYS A 75 -7.05 -4.88 -4.82
C LYS A 75 -6.58 -4.29 -6.15
N GLN A 76 -6.84 -3.01 -6.40
CA GLN A 76 -6.51 -2.35 -7.65
C GLN A 76 -5.06 -1.82 -7.70
N ASP A 77 -4.32 -1.88 -6.59
CA ASP A 77 -2.93 -1.45 -6.58
C ASP A 77 -2.01 -2.53 -7.16
N ASP A 78 -0.92 -2.07 -7.76
CA ASP A 78 0.21 -2.91 -8.17
C ASP A 78 0.98 -3.37 -6.93
N ASP A 79 1.00 -4.68 -6.73
CA ASP A 79 1.66 -5.36 -5.64
C ASP A 79 3.15 -5.61 -5.89
N ALA A 80 3.68 -5.45 -7.12
CA ALA A 80 5.08 -5.73 -7.42
C ALA A 80 6.05 -4.81 -6.67
N TYR A 81 5.69 -3.52 -6.52
CA TYR A 81 6.46 -2.59 -5.68
C TYR A 81 6.34 -2.97 -4.21
N ILE A 82 5.12 -3.24 -3.74
CA ILE A 82 4.85 -3.58 -2.33
C ILE A 82 5.57 -4.84 -1.91
N LYS A 83 5.59 -5.87 -2.76
CA LYS A 83 6.30 -7.13 -2.51
C LYS A 83 7.76 -6.87 -2.15
N LYS A 84 8.46 -6.04 -2.92
CA LYS A 84 9.87 -5.67 -2.64
C LYS A 84 10.03 -4.93 -1.31
N GLU A 85 9.07 -4.07 -0.97
CA GLU A 85 9.10 -3.35 0.30
C GLU A 85 8.81 -4.26 1.49
N VAL A 86 7.85 -5.18 1.38
CA VAL A 86 7.51 -6.20 2.38
C VAL A 86 8.70 -7.14 2.61
N GLU A 87 9.38 -7.58 1.54
CA GLU A 87 10.61 -8.37 1.64
C GLU A 87 11.74 -7.60 2.34
N ALA A 88 11.91 -6.31 2.03
CA ALA A 88 12.91 -5.47 2.70
C ALA A 88 12.60 -5.30 4.20
N ILE A 89 11.34 -5.11 4.57
CA ILE A 89 10.87 -5.03 5.96
C ILE A 89 11.11 -6.35 6.69
N GLN A 90 10.75 -7.47 6.08
CA GLN A 90 10.96 -8.81 6.61
C GLN A 90 12.45 -9.09 6.85
N ASN A 91 13.32 -8.74 5.89
CA ASN A 91 14.77 -8.90 6.01
C ASN A 91 15.37 -8.03 7.12
N GLU A 92 14.92 -6.78 7.23
CA GLU A 92 15.36 -5.89 8.31
C GLU A 92 14.92 -6.41 9.67
N PHE A 93 13.68 -6.89 9.79
CA PHE A 93 13.16 -7.48 11.01
C PHE A 93 13.99 -8.71 11.43
N LYS A 94 14.27 -9.62 10.50
CA LYS A 94 15.16 -10.78 10.74
C LYS A 94 16.54 -10.34 11.19
N SER A 95 17.14 -9.35 10.52
CA SER A 95 18.46 -8.81 10.87
C SER A 95 18.52 -8.28 12.31
N ARG A 96 17.50 -7.51 12.73
CA ARG A 96 17.45 -6.90 14.06
C ARG A 96 17.11 -7.87 15.17
N PHE A 97 16.19 -8.82 14.92
CA PHE A 97 15.51 -9.53 16.01
C PHE A 97 15.61 -11.06 15.99
N SER A 98 16.19 -11.68 14.95
CA SER A 98 16.28 -13.15 14.84
C SER A 98 16.84 -13.82 16.09
N LYS A 99 17.98 -13.34 16.62
CA LYS A 99 18.58 -13.87 17.86
C LYS A 99 17.71 -13.68 19.09
N MET A 100 16.94 -12.60 19.14
CA MET A 100 16.02 -12.35 20.24
C MET A 100 14.81 -13.28 20.17
N LEU A 101 14.38 -13.66 18.97
CA LEU A 101 13.25 -14.57 18.77
C LEU A 101 13.53 -16.00 19.27
N GLU A 102 14.79 -16.44 19.28
CA GLU A 102 15.17 -17.77 19.80
C GLU A 102 14.78 -17.99 21.26
N ASN A 103 14.81 -16.93 22.08
CA ASN A 103 14.47 -16.96 23.51
C ASN A 103 13.35 -15.96 23.85
N TRP A 104 12.45 -15.74 22.89
CA TRP A 104 11.39 -14.75 23.04
C TRP A 104 10.41 -15.14 24.14
N ASN A 105 10.09 -14.17 25.01
CA ASN A 105 9.25 -14.36 26.19
C ASN A 105 7.84 -13.77 26.04
N GLY A 106 7.42 -13.46 24.80
CA GLY A 106 6.11 -12.88 24.51
C GLY A 106 6.05 -11.35 24.52
N ARG A 107 7.14 -10.65 24.82
CA ARG A 107 7.17 -9.17 24.81
C ARG A 107 7.31 -8.60 23.41
N VAL A 108 6.37 -7.73 23.01
CA VAL A 108 6.31 -7.17 21.66
C VAL A 108 6.75 -5.71 21.58
N GLU A 109 6.94 -5.03 22.71
CA GLU A 109 7.16 -3.58 22.75
C GLU A 109 8.42 -3.17 22.00
N LEU A 110 9.47 -4.00 22.01
CA LEU A 110 10.72 -3.70 21.31
C LEU A 110 10.56 -3.66 19.79
N PHE A 111 9.61 -4.42 19.24
CA PHE A 111 9.39 -4.48 17.80
C PHE A 111 8.84 -3.16 17.23
N SER A 112 8.23 -2.31 18.07
CA SER A 112 7.79 -0.95 17.68
C SER A 112 8.94 -0.05 17.19
N THR A 113 10.20 -0.37 17.50
CA THR A 113 11.38 0.32 16.96
C THR A 113 11.54 0.17 15.43
N MET A 114 10.69 -0.64 14.80
CA MET A 114 10.57 -0.75 13.35
C MET A 114 9.77 0.40 12.72
N ASP A 115 8.97 1.15 13.48
CA ASP A 115 8.02 2.13 12.94
C ASP A 115 8.64 3.12 11.95
N GLU A 116 9.75 3.76 12.33
CA GLU A 116 10.42 4.73 11.45
C GLU A 116 10.93 4.08 10.15
N PHE A 117 11.46 2.86 10.25
CA PHE A 117 11.96 2.14 9.08
C PHE A 117 10.81 1.75 8.14
N VAL A 118 9.75 1.14 8.68
CA VAL A 118 8.58 0.70 7.93
C VAL A 118 7.90 1.90 7.28
N ASP A 119 7.66 2.97 8.04
CA ASP A 119 7.05 4.20 7.51
C ASP A 119 7.90 4.83 6.41
N LYS A 120 9.23 4.88 6.56
CA LYS A 120 10.12 5.43 5.53
C LYS A 120 10.06 4.62 4.24
N ARG A 121 10.08 3.29 4.30
CA ARG A 121 9.98 2.40 3.13
C ARG A 121 8.65 2.57 2.41
N LEU A 122 7.57 2.62 3.19
CA LEU A 122 6.21 2.70 2.67
C LEU A 122 5.75 4.13 2.35
N SER A 123 6.50 5.15 2.78
CA SER A 123 6.22 6.57 2.50
C SER A 123 6.15 6.89 1.01
N SER A 124 6.93 6.17 0.18
CA SER A 124 6.87 6.33 -1.28
C SER A 124 5.57 5.77 -1.84
N PHE A 125 5.11 4.61 -1.36
CA PHE A 125 3.81 4.07 -1.75
C PHE A 125 2.65 4.94 -1.26
N ASN A 126 2.74 5.40 -0.03
CA ASN A 126 1.75 6.29 0.59
C ASN A 126 1.84 7.73 0.07
N SER A 127 2.92 8.20 -0.55
CA SER A 127 2.93 9.51 -1.23
C SER A 127 2.45 9.39 -2.67
N ILE A 128 2.67 8.24 -3.32
CA ILE A 128 2.06 7.92 -4.62
C ILE A 128 0.53 7.74 -4.49
N LEU A 129 0.03 7.29 -3.33
CA LEU A 129 -1.39 6.91 -3.14
C LEU A 129 -2.13 7.60 -1.99
N GLY A 130 -1.44 8.32 -1.10
CA GLY A 130 -1.99 8.87 0.13
C GLY A 130 -1.83 10.39 0.22
N SER A 131 -2.97 11.06 0.38
CA SER A 131 -3.10 12.50 0.68
C SER A 131 -2.86 13.48 -0.48
N PHE A 132 -3.45 13.22 -1.66
CA PHE A 132 -3.77 14.31 -2.59
C PHE A 132 -5.18 14.87 -2.42
N LYS A 133 -6.00 14.35 -1.47
CA LYS A 133 -7.35 14.88 -1.19
C LYS A 133 -7.37 16.40 -1.09
N ASN A 134 -6.33 16.96 -0.44
CA ASN A 134 -6.14 18.40 -0.25
C ASN A 134 -5.01 19.00 -1.10
N LYS A 135 -4.29 18.19 -1.90
CA LYS A 135 -3.22 18.71 -2.76
C LYS A 135 -3.79 19.09 -4.12
N LYS A 136 -3.15 20.06 -4.74
CA LYS A 136 -3.42 20.41 -6.13
C LYS A 136 -2.68 19.44 -7.03
N LEU A 137 -3.41 18.90 -8.00
CA LEU A 137 -2.91 18.04 -9.06
C LEU A 137 -2.77 18.85 -10.35
N GLU A 138 -1.73 18.57 -11.12
CA GLU A 138 -1.49 19.16 -12.44
C GLU A 138 -0.99 18.12 -13.44
N LEU A 139 -1.04 18.45 -14.73
CA LEU A 139 -0.49 17.57 -15.77
C LEU A 139 1.04 17.56 -15.73
N ASN A 140 1.62 16.38 -15.95
CA ASN A 140 3.05 16.28 -16.16
C ASN A 140 3.45 16.98 -17.48
N GLU A 141 4.53 17.76 -17.46
CA GLU A 141 5.00 18.55 -18.61
C GLU A 141 5.18 17.73 -19.89
N MET A 142 5.62 16.47 -19.78
CA MET A 142 5.82 15.60 -20.93
C MET A 142 4.50 15.31 -21.66
N ILE A 143 3.39 15.17 -20.92
CA ILE A 143 2.06 14.95 -21.49
C ILE A 143 1.55 16.20 -22.21
N ILE A 144 1.87 17.38 -21.68
CA ILE A 144 1.55 18.66 -22.31
C ILE A 144 2.28 18.80 -23.65
N LYS A 145 3.57 18.44 -23.67
CA LYS A 145 4.46 18.62 -24.83
C LYS A 145 4.24 17.59 -25.94
N GLN A 146 3.98 16.32 -25.61
CA GLN A 146 4.05 15.22 -26.58
C GLN A 146 2.71 14.64 -27.04
N LYS A 147 1.55 15.07 -26.47
CA LYS A 147 0.19 14.53 -26.75
C LYS A 147 0.19 13.02 -27.09
N PRO A 148 0.72 12.15 -26.21
CA PRO A 148 0.76 10.72 -26.49
C PRO A 148 -0.66 10.16 -26.64
N LYS A 149 -0.84 9.15 -27.50
CA LYS A 149 -2.09 8.37 -27.59
C LYS A 149 -2.23 7.51 -26.33
N LEU A 150 -2.75 8.10 -25.27
CA LEU A 150 -3.06 7.43 -24.01
C LEU A 150 -4.41 6.72 -24.15
N LYS A 151 -4.45 5.42 -23.84
CA LYS A 151 -5.73 4.72 -23.61
C LYS A 151 -6.17 5.04 -22.19
N LEU A 152 -7.27 5.77 -22.05
CA LEU A 152 -7.80 6.20 -20.76
C LEU A 152 -9.23 5.70 -20.59
N SER A 153 -9.61 5.44 -19.34
CA SER A 153 -11.00 5.21 -18.96
C SER A 153 -11.80 6.53 -18.99
N PRO A 154 -13.14 6.47 -19.10
CA PRO A 154 -13.99 7.67 -19.07
C PRO A 154 -13.77 8.55 -17.82
N GLN A 155 -13.52 7.95 -16.67
CA GLN A 155 -13.26 8.67 -15.43
C GLN A 155 -11.90 9.39 -15.48
N GLN A 156 -10.86 8.75 -16.01
CA GLN A 156 -9.53 9.37 -16.19
C GLN A 156 -9.59 10.52 -17.20
N GLU A 157 -10.31 10.37 -18.31
CA GLU A 157 -10.51 11.43 -19.29
C GLU A 157 -11.18 12.65 -18.66
N LYS A 158 -12.17 12.43 -17.79
CA LYS A 158 -12.81 13.51 -17.03
C LYS A 158 -11.82 14.25 -16.13
N VAL A 159 -10.99 13.53 -15.37
CA VAL A 159 -9.96 14.14 -14.51
C VAL A 159 -8.99 14.97 -15.34
N ILE A 160 -8.44 14.42 -16.42
CA ILE A 160 -7.51 15.13 -17.30
C ILE A 160 -8.18 16.36 -17.93
N SER A 161 -9.42 16.25 -18.37
CA SER A 161 -10.16 17.36 -18.99
C SER A 161 -10.30 18.53 -18.04
N LEU A 162 -10.62 18.27 -16.77
CA LEU A 162 -10.69 19.30 -15.75
C LEU A 162 -9.34 19.96 -15.49
N ILE A 163 -8.28 19.16 -15.35
CA ILE A 163 -6.92 19.68 -15.10
C ILE A 163 -6.44 20.51 -16.31
N ARG A 164 -6.73 20.09 -17.56
CA ARG A 164 -6.44 20.90 -18.76
C ARG A 164 -7.17 22.23 -18.75
N TYR A 165 -8.40 22.27 -18.26
CA TYR A 165 -9.22 23.48 -18.21
C TYR A 165 -8.78 24.43 -17.09
N LYS A 166 -8.55 23.93 -15.87
CA LYS A 166 -8.22 24.75 -14.69
C LYS A 166 -6.72 24.94 -14.45
N GLY A 167 -5.86 24.22 -15.18
CA GLY A 167 -4.43 24.10 -14.90
C GLY A 167 -4.13 23.17 -13.72
N THR A 168 -4.80 23.40 -12.59
CA THR A 168 -4.68 22.57 -11.38
C THR A 168 -6.07 22.21 -10.81
N ALA A 169 -6.19 21.05 -10.14
CA ALA A 169 -7.43 20.64 -9.49
C ALA A 169 -7.17 19.84 -8.21
N THR A 170 -8.03 19.98 -7.21
CA THR A 170 -8.09 19.10 -6.03
C THR A 170 -9.05 17.93 -6.25
N LEU A 171 -9.06 16.93 -5.36
CA LEU A 171 -10.06 15.85 -5.42
C LEU A 171 -11.49 16.41 -5.30
N GLN A 172 -11.72 17.40 -4.43
CA GLN A 172 -13.02 18.05 -4.30
C GLN A 172 -13.46 18.75 -5.59
N ASP A 173 -12.53 19.41 -6.30
CA ASP A 173 -12.81 20.00 -7.62
C ASP A 173 -13.25 18.92 -8.62
N ILE A 174 -12.55 17.78 -8.65
CA ILE A 174 -12.86 16.67 -9.54
C ILE A 174 -14.27 16.15 -9.28
N CYS A 175 -14.59 15.84 -8.01
CA CYS A 175 -15.92 15.36 -7.63
C CYS A 175 -17.01 16.36 -8.04
N LYS A 176 -16.82 17.64 -7.71
CA LYS A 176 -17.79 18.70 -7.95
C LYS A 176 -18.04 18.98 -9.43
N TRP A 177 -16.98 19.13 -10.22
CA TRP A 177 -17.09 19.59 -11.61
C TRP A 177 -17.35 18.44 -12.59
N MET A 178 -16.81 17.26 -12.32
CA MET A 178 -16.95 16.10 -13.22
C MET A 178 -18.11 15.18 -12.85
N LYS A 179 -18.83 15.52 -11.76
CA LYS A 179 -19.92 14.72 -11.19
C LYS A 179 -19.48 13.28 -10.95
N LEU A 180 -18.29 13.12 -10.37
CA LEU A 180 -17.74 11.82 -9.96
C LEU A 180 -18.01 11.62 -8.47
N THR A 181 -18.23 10.37 -8.08
CA THR A 181 -18.21 10.01 -6.66
C THR A 181 -16.77 10.16 -6.13
N GLU A 182 -16.62 10.39 -4.83
CA GLU A 182 -15.28 10.49 -4.22
C GLU A 182 -14.42 9.24 -4.49
N PRO A 183 -14.94 8.00 -4.36
CA PRO A 183 -14.18 6.80 -4.74
C PRO A 183 -13.77 6.77 -6.21
N ASP A 184 -14.66 7.13 -7.15
CA ASP A 184 -14.35 7.10 -8.58
C ASP A 184 -13.29 8.15 -8.94
N ALA A 185 -13.41 9.35 -8.37
CA ALA A 185 -12.43 10.42 -8.55
C ALA A 185 -11.06 10.01 -8.00
N GLU A 186 -11.05 9.37 -6.83
CA GLU A 186 -9.83 8.93 -6.16
C GLU A 186 -9.13 7.82 -6.95
N ILE A 187 -9.86 6.79 -7.39
CA ILE A 187 -9.34 5.71 -8.24
C ILE A 187 -8.76 6.27 -9.54
N ALA A 188 -9.50 7.16 -10.22
CA ALA A 188 -9.06 7.75 -11.47
C ALA A 188 -7.78 8.60 -11.28
N ALA A 189 -7.74 9.45 -10.26
CA ALA A 189 -6.59 10.30 -9.97
C ALA A 189 -5.35 9.49 -9.54
N LYS A 190 -5.52 8.49 -8.67
CA LYS A 190 -4.44 7.56 -8.27
C LYS A 190 -3.83 6.86 -9.47
N SER A 191 -4.68 6.33 -10.35
CA SER A 191 -4.20 5.66 -11.56
C SER A 191 -3.41 6.61 -12.47
N LEU A 192 -3.82 7.87 -12.59
CA LEU A 192 -3.08 8.87 -13.38
C LEU A 192 -1.76 9.30 -12.72
N LEU A 193 -1.71 9.40 -11.39
CA LEU A 193 -0.48 9.67 -10.62
C LEU A 193 0.52 8.52 -10.80
N HIS A 194 0.06 7.28 -10.64
CA HIS A 194 0.89 6.09 -10.81
C HIS A 194 1.50 6.00 -12.21
N ASN A 195 0.73 6.35 -13.26
CA ASN A 195 1.21 6.37 -14.64
C ASN A 195 2.01 7.64 -15.00
N ASN A 196 2.34 8.48 -14.01
CA ASN A 196 3.10 9.72 -14.19
C ASN A 196 2.46 10.70 -15.20
N ILE A 197 1.15 10.63 -15.39
CA ILE A 197 0.38 11.49 -16.31
C ILE A 197 0.06 12.83 -15.64
N ILE A 198 -0.28 12.76 -14.35
CA ILE A 198 -0.47 13.92 -13.48
C ILE A 198 0.53 13.84 -12.32
N ARG A 199 0.77 14.97 -11.66
CA ARG A 199 1.64 15.09 -10.49
C ARG A 199 1.04 16.02 -9.45
N GLU A 200 1.50 15.91 -8.22
CA GLU A 200 1.20 16.88 -7.17
C GLU A 200 1.97 18.18 -7.41
N VAL A 201 1.33 19.32 -7.17
CA VAL A 201 1.99 20.62 -7.16
C VAL A 201 2.82 20.72 -5.87
N THR A 202 4.14 20.70 -6.00
CA THR A 202 5.04 21.06 -4.89
C THR A 202 4.93 22.56 -4.63
N SER A 203 4.51 22.94 -3.42
CA SER A 203 4.65 24.30 -2.91
C SER A 203 6.14 24.67 -2.95
N ALA A 204 6.48 25.75 -3.65
CA ALA A 204 7.78 26.40 -3.53
C ALA A 204 7.84 27.20 -2.22
#